data_AF-A0A0S8HI19-F1
#
_entry.id   AF-A0A0S8HI19-F1
#
_cell.length_a   1.000
_cell.length_b   1.000
_cell.length_c   1.000
_cell.angle_alpha   90.00
_cell.angle_beta   90.00
_cell.angle_gamma   90.00
#
_symmetry.space_group_name_H-M   'P 1'
#
loop_
_entity.id
_entity.type
_entity.pdbx_description
1 polymer ?
#
loop_
_entity_poly.entity_id
_entity_poly.type
_entity_poly.pdbx_seq_one_letter_code
_entity_poly.pdbx_strand_id
1 'polypeptide(L)'
;MAPAVAKLSEEVVILICLLFAPAGEKQVLLDMVDEKGVQGQVVALRTETGFAVAEKDRRGRTKPMFTVSAVKAQPCTFEVKDRRGRQSQVDLTAAAEAASLLKQAPTQEFKVQGAGVRVLASGKIVFLNAEGLRATCVVHAAGEPPRPEPAPTTQPAEAGVEQARKLWAAVAKGDTQAMEPMYAEKVLIKAGSELLWKEHGISESGDRSKDAVGGREKVVRAHEHLIQGVGKARWVQIFSGQEEPIRLTITVATKDGETFKEVRKGDVILKPAPDSDEMIWVLRKDQQGRWRVVIEKFDI
;
A
#
# COMPACT_ATOMS: atom_id res chain seq x y z
N MET A 1 32.88 16.00 26.40
CA MET A 1 31.84 16.54 25.50
C MET A 1 30.62 15.65 25.62
N ALA A 2 29.45 16.20 25.97
CA ALA A 2 28.22 15.42 25.92
C ALA A 2 27.93 15.07 24.45
N PRO A 3 27.53 13.83 24.11
CA PRO A 3 27.23 13.47 22.73
C PRO A 3 26.12 14.39 22.21
N ALA A 4 26.32 14.93 21.00
CA ALA A 4 25.59 16.05 20.41
C ALA A 4 24.13 15.76 20.01
N VAL A 5 23.43 14.87 20.74
CA VAL A 5 22.09 14.41 20.37
C VAL A 5 21.00 14.92 21.33
N ALA A 6 21.27 15.99 22.08
CA ALA A 6 20.33 16.54 23.05
C ALA A 6 19.06 17.15 22.42
N LYS A 7 19.06 17.42 21.10
CA LYS A 7 17.85 17.68 20.30
C LYS A 7 18.06 17.11 18.90
N LEU A 8 17.36 16.04 18.59
CA LEU A 8 17.28 15.54 17.23
C LEU A 8 16.54 16.55 16.37
N SER A 9 17.28 17.24 15.51
CA SER A 9 16.68 18.03 14.45
C SER A 9 16.30 17.13 13.28
N GLU A 10 15.41 17.61 12.42
CA GLU A 10 15.00 16.91 11.19
C GLU A 10 16.22 16.58 10.31
N GLU A 11 17.21 17.49 10.24
CA GLU A 11 18.45 17.28 9.51
C GLU A 11 19.24 16.08 10.04
N VAL A 12 19.35 15.94 11.36
CA VAL A 12 20.07 14.80 11.98
C VAL A 12 19.36 13.49 11.66
N VAL A 13 18.03 13.45 11.70
CA VAL A 13 17.26 12.25 11.36
C VAL A 13 17.41 11.88 9.88
N ILE A 14 17.36 12.88 8.98
CA ILE A 14 17.62 12.65 7.56
C ILE A 14 19.04 12.11 7.36
N LEU A 15 20.06 12.65 8.03
CA LEU A 15 21.42 12.12 7.91
C LEU A 15 21.54 10.69 8.42
N ILE A 16 20.88 10.35 9.53
CA ILE A 16 20.80 8.97 10.02
C ILE A 16 20.16 8.08 8.94
N CYS A 17 19.08 8.52 8.30
CA CYS A 17 18.46 7.81 7.17
C CYS A 17 19.49 7.53 6.05
N LEU A 18 20.34 8.51 5.73
CA LEU A 18 21.33 8.39 4.66
C LEU A 18 22.46 7.41 4.97
N LEU A 19 22.73 7.09 6.24
CA LEU A 19 23.65 6.00 6.61
C LEU A 19 23.12 4.63 6.18
N PHE A 20 21.79 4.49 6.05
CA PHE A 20 21.14 3.28 5.59
C PHE A 20 20.93 3.25 4.07
N ALA A 21 21.23 4.35 3.37
CA ALA A 21 21.11 4.39 1.93
C ALA A 21 22.12 3.41 1.27
N PRO A 22 21.71 2.65 0.26
CA PRO A 22 22.61 1.76 -0.48
C PRO A 22 23.82 2.49 -1.04
N ALA A 23 24.97 1.81 -0.98
CA ALA A 23 26.19 2.31 -1.60
C ALA A 23 26.02 2.33 -3.12
N GLY A 24 26.42 3.43 -3.77
CA GLY A 24 26.38 3.58 -5.24
C GLY A 24 25.14 4.28 -5.81
N GLU A 25 24.08 4.48 -5.01
CA GLU A 25 22.87 5.13 -5.48
C GLU A 25 23.04 6.65 -5.64
N LYS A 26 22.63 7.17 -6.80
CA LYS A 26 22.70 8.61 -7.12
C LYS A 26 21.63 9.42 -6.39
N GLN A 27 20.55 8.78 -5.97
CA GLN A 27 19.40 9.42 -5.35
C GLN A 27 18.81 8.52 -4.26
N VAL A 28 18.42 9.13 -3.15
CA VAL A 28 17.72 8.48 -2.04
C VAL A 28 16.39 9.19 -1.83
N LEU A 29 15.31 8.42 -1.71
CA LEU A 29 13.96 8.92 -1.41
C LEU A 29 13.59 8.55 0.02
N LEU A 30 13.10 9.54 0.76
CA LEU A 30 12.68 9.41 2.14
C LEU A 30 11.23 9.88 2.23
N ASP A 31 10.32 9.03 2.68
CA ASP A 31 8.95 9.48 2.96
C ASP A 31 8.80 9.87 4.42
N MET A 32 8.19 11.03 4.65
CA MET A 32 7.84 11.51 5.99
C MET A 32 6.40 11.11 6.26
N VAL A 33 6.18 10.19 7.22
CA VAL A 33 4.87 9.58 7.47
C VAL A 33 4.42 9.87 8.90
N ASP A 34 3.17 10.29 9.08
CA ASP A 34 2.52 10.40 10.39
C ASP A 34 1.24 9.55 10.44
N GLU A 35 0.45 9.69 11.51
CA GLU A 35 -0.82 8.98 11.69
C GLU A 35 -1.86 9.26 10.59
N LYS A 36 -1.70 10.36 9.84
CA LYS A 36 -2.58 10.77 8.73
C LYS A 36 -2.03 10.33 7.37
N GLY A 37 -0.88 9.64 7.33
CA GLY A 37 -0.23 9.14 6.12
C GLY A 37 1.00 9.95 5.71
N VAL A 38 1.33 9.92 4.41
CA VAL A 38 2.53 10.58 3.87
C VAL A 38 2.34 12.10 3.88
N GLN A 39 3.13 12.79 4.70
CA GLN A 39 3.10 14.25 4.82
C GLN A 39 3.93 14.94 3.75
N GLY A 40 5.05 14.32 3.37
CA GLY A 40 5.97 14.85 2.36
C GLY A 40 7.04 13.83 2.00
N GLN A 41 7.82 14.16 0.97
CA GLN A 41 8.94 13.33 0.52
C GLN A 41 10.22 14.17 0.51
N VAL A 42 11.29 13.65 1.09
CA VAL A 42 12.62 14.23 1.02
C VAL A 42 13.43 13.45 -0.02
N VAL A 43 14.16 14.19 -0.84
CA VAL A 43 15.03 13.67 -1.89
C VAL A 43 16.45 14.07 -1.55
N ALA A 44 17.35 13.09 -1.41
CA ALA A 44 18.77 13.33 -1.25
C ALA A 44 19.52 12.85 -2.50
N LEU A 45 20.13 13.79 -3.22
CA LEU A 45 20.96 13.51 -4.40
C LEU A 45 22.41 13.36 -3.95
N ARG A 46 23.04 12.24 -4.29
CA ARG A 46 24.45 12.00 -3.98
C ARG A 46 25.33 12.91 -4.85
N THR A 47 26.29 13.57 -4.23
CA THR A 47 27.32 14.37 -4.89
C THR A 47 28.68 13.70 -4.73
N GLU A 48 29.73 14.27 -5.33
CA GLU A 48 31.10 13.77 -5.17
C GLU A 48 31.57 13.79 -3.71
N THR A 49 31.06 14.73 -2.90
CA THR A 49 31.51 14.95 -1.52
C THR A 49 30.46 14.61 -0.45
N GLY A 50 29.23 14.27 -0.84
CA GLY A 50 28.16 13.95 0.10
C GLY A 50 26.77 13.95 -0.56
N PHE A 51 25.87 14.82 -0.11
CA PHE A 51 24.48 14.87 -0.57
C PHE A 51 23.92 16.30 -0.70
N ALA A 52 23.06 16.52 -1.68
CA ALA A 52 22.18 17.67 -1.78
C ALA A 52 20.75 17.24 -1.43
N VAL A 53 20.15 17.84 -0.40
CA VAL A 53 18.86 17.43 0.15
C VAL A 53 17.79 18.47 -0.19
N ALA A 54 16.65 17.99 -0.70
CA ALA A 54 15.50 18.79 -1.06
C ALA A 54 14.19 18.15 -0.58
N GLU A 55 13.22 18.98 -0.21
CA GLU A 55 11.85 18.58 0.08
C GLU A 55 11.05 18.60 -1.22
N LYS A 56 10.26 17.57 -1.49
CA LYS A 56 9.34 17.49 -2.62
C LYS A 56 7.92 17.74 -2.13
N ASP A 57 7.30 18.80 -2.64
CA ASP A 57 5.91 19.13 -2.31
C ASP A 57 4.92 18.15 -2.97
N ARG A 58 3.64 18.21 -2.56
CA ARG A 58 2.57 17.36 -3.12
C ARG A 58 2.36 17.53 -4.64
N ARG A 59 2.89 18.61 -5.24
CA ARG A 59 2.84 18.88 -6.68
C ARG A 59 4.10 18.39 -7.41
N GLY A 60 5.00 17.72 -6.69
CA GLY A 60 6.24 17.19 -7.23
C GLY A 60 7.38 18.20 -7.35
N ARG A 61 7.21 19.45 -6.88
CA ARG A 61 8.26 20.47 -6.95
C ARG A 61 9.26 20.28 -5.82
N THR A 62 10.53 20.33 -6.17
CA THR A 62 11.63 20.19 -5.20
C THR A 62 12.08 21.55 -4.68
N LYS A 63 12.22 21.65 -3.36
CA LYS A 63 12.70 22.83 -2.64
C LYS A 63 13.97 22.47 -1.86
N PRO A 64 15.12 23.10 -2.14
CA PRO A 64 16.37 22.81 -1.43
C PRO A 64 16.23 23.03 0.08
N MET A 65 16.74 22.08 0.87
CA MET A 65 16.77 22.15 2.33
C MET A 65 18.17 22.47 2.83
N PHE A 66 19.14 21.59 2.53
CA PHE A 66 20.53 21.69 2.96
C PHE A 66 21.44 20.82 2.09
N THR A 67 22.74 21.01 2.25
CA THR A 67 23.78 20.16 1.67
C THR A 67 24.59 19.51 2.77
N VAL A 68 25.13 18.34 2.47
CA VAL A 68 25.89 17.50 3.38
C VAL A 68 27.21 17.15 2.71
N SER A 69 28.32 17.28 3.42
CA SER A 69 29.63 16.82 2.95
C SER A 69 30.34 16.01 4.02
N ALA A 70 31.00 14.93 3.63
CA ALA A 70 31.81 14.13 4.55
C ALA A 70 33.07 14.91 4.96
N VAL A 71 33.40 14.89 6.25
CA VAL A 71 34.65 15.46 6.77
C VAL A 71 35.77 14.46 6.54
N LYS A 72 36.71 14.75 5.61
CA LYS A 72 37.76 13.82 5.18
C LYS A 72 38.58 13.18 6.32
N ALA A 73 38.76 13.90 7.43
CA ALA A 73 39.58 13.46 8.56
C ALA A 73 38.80 12.67 9.63
N GLN A 74 37.47 12.63 9.57
CA GLN A 74 36.63 12.05 10.63
C GLN A 74 35.55 11.16 10.01
N PRO A 75 35.68 9.82 10.11
CA PRO A 75 34.66 8.91 9.60
C PRO A 75 33.32 9.19 10.28
N CYS A 76 32.22 9.07 9.53
CA CYS A 76 30.85 9.30 10.02
C CYS A 76 30.57 10.72 10.56
N THR A 77 31.44 11.69 10.29
CA THR A 77 31.21 13.09 10.62
C THR A 77 30.92 13.90 9.36
N PHE A 78 29.86 14.71 9.42
CA PHE A 78 29.34 15.44 8.26
C PHE A 78 29.24 16.93 8.55
N GLU A 79 29.62 17.76 7.59
CA GLU A 79 29.26 19.17 7.55
C GLU A 79 27.91 19.33 6.88
N VAL A 80 26.99 19.98 7.57
CA VAL A 80 25.66 20.35 7.06
C VAL A 80 25.65 21.85 6.81
N LYS A 81 25.33 22.25 5.58
CA LYS A 81 25.11 23.66 5.23
C LYS A 81 23.65 23.87 4.88
N ASP A 82 22.95 24.63 5.71
CA ASP A 82 21.54 24.94 5.51
C ASP A 82 21.32 25.91 4.33
N ARG A 83 20.06 26.08 3.91
CA ARG A 83 19.68 27.05 2.85
C ARG A 83 20.05 28.51 3.13
N ARG A 84 20.36 28.87 4.39
CA ARG A 84 20.81 30.21 4.80
C ARG A 84 22.34 30.30 4.81
N GLY A 85 23.04 29.23 4.45
CA GLY A 85 24.48 29.14 4.44
C GLY A 85 25.11 28.88 5.81
N ARG A 86 24.31 28.63 6.86
CA ARG A 86 24.84 28.28 8.18
C ARG A 86 25.39 26.86 8.14
N GLN A 87 26.59 26.70 8.68
CA GLN A 87 27.29 25.42 8.75
C GLN A 87 27.20 24.86 10.16
N SER A 88 26.96 23.55 10.25
CA SER A 88 27.04 22.77 11.48
C SER A 88 27.75 21.45 11.19
N GLN A 89 28.35 20.87 12.23
CA GLN A 89 28.99 19.56 12.14
C GLN A 89 28.15 18.56 12.92
N VAL A 90 27.89 17.40 12.31
CA VAL A 90 27.10 16.32 12.89
C VAL A 90 27.95 15.05 12.90
N ASP A 91 28.23 14.55 14.10
CA ASP A 91 28.89 13.27 14.32
C ASP A 91 27.83 12.17 14.47
N LEU A 92 27.86 11.20 13.56
CA LEU A 92 26.94 10.06 13.54
C LEU A 92 27.63 8.74 13.86
N THR A 93 28.79 8.75 14.50
CA THR A 93 29.56 7.54 14.83
C THR A 93 28.69 6.51 15.56
N ALA A 94 27.98 6.92 16.62
CA ALA A 94 27.08 6.03 17.37
C ALA A 94 25.92 5.47 16.52
N ALA A 95 25.37 6.26 15.60
CA ALA A 95 24.32 5.81 14.70
C ALA A 95 24.86 4.84 13.64
N ALA A 96 26.09 5.07 13.14
CA ALA A 96 26.76 4.19 12.19
C ALA A 96 27.14 2.83 12.80
N GLU A 97 27.59 2.83 14.06
CA GLU A 97 27.83 1.60 14.82
C GLU A 97 26.53 0.79 14.98
N ALA A 98 25.45 1.44 15.39
CA ALA A 98 24.14 0.79 15.51
C ALA A 98 23.63 0.29 14.14
N ALA A 99 23.86 1.04 13.06
CA ALA A 99 23.49 0.65 11.70
C ALA A 99 24.25 -0.58 11.20
N SER A 100 25.50 -0.78 11.64
CA SER A 100 26.30 -1.94 11.25
C SER A 100 25.70 -3.26 11.75
N LEU A 101 25.03 -3.23 12.91
CA LEU A 101 24.35 -4.39 13.50
C LEU A 101 23.12 -4.82 12.68
N LEU A 102 22.40 -3.87 12.07
CA LEU A 102 21.22 -4.17 11.24
C LEU A 102 21.53 -5.00 9.99
N LYS A 103 22.73 -4.85 9.42
CA LYS A 103 23.12 -5.61 8.22
C LYS A 103 23.21 -7.12 8.47
N GLN A 104 23.21 -7.54 9.74
CA GLN A 104 23.38 -8.93 10.14
C GLN A 104 22.05 -9.65 10.45
N ALA A 105 20.95 -8.93 10.69
CA ALA A 105 19.63 -9.49 10.98
C ALA A 105 18.48 -8.58 10.50
N PRO A 106 17.74 -8.94 9.43
CA PRO A 106 16.89 -8.01 8.65
C PRO A 106 15.55 -7.63 9.28
N THR A 107 15.27 -8.01 10.54
CA THR A 107 14.04 -7.64 11.26
C THR A 107 14.35 -7.46 12.74
N GLN A 108 14.97 -6.33 13.09
CA GLN A 108 15.23 -5.98 14.49
C GLN A 108 14.84 -4.53 14.75
N GLU A 109 14.30 -4.30 15.94
CA GLU A 109 14.15 -2.97 16.52
C GLU A 109 15.40 -2.66 17.35
N PHE A 110 15.99 -1.48 17.16
CA PHE A 110 17.02 -1.00 18.06
C PHE A 110 16.78 0.45 18.47
N LYS A 111 17.28 0.77 19.66
CA LYS A 111 17.30 2.12 20.21
C LYS A 111 18.70 2.69 20.07
N VAL A 112 18.84 3.83 19.39
CA VAL A 112 20.10 4.57 19.38
C VAL A 112 20.26 5.24 20.75
N GLN A 113 21.17 4.72 21.58
CA GLN A 113 21.42 5.26 22.92
C GLN A 113 21.89 6.71 22.83
N GLY A 114 21.32 7.57 23.68
CA GLY A 114 21.58 9.01 23.70
C GLY A 114 20.71 9.86 22.75
N ALA A 115 19.97 9.22 21.83
CA ALA A 115 19.16 9.93 20.82
C ALA A 115 17.64 9.74 20.99
N GLY A 116 17.16 8.67 21.64
CA GLY A 116 15.73 8.39 21.70
C GLY A 116 15.12 8.00 20.33
N VAL A 117 15.96 7.51 19.40
CA VAL A 117 15.52 7.02 18.09
C VAL A 117 15.26 5.54 18.16
N ARG A 118 14.05 5.12 17.78
CA ARG A 118 13.69 3.75 17.47
C ARG A 118 13.84 3.55 15.98
N VAL A 119 14.64 2.56 15.61
CA VAL A 119 14.85 2.18 14.22
C VAL A 119 14.34 0.77 14.02
N LEU A 120 13.46 0.59 13.04
CA LEU A 120 12.98 -0.70 12.59
C LEU A 120 13.42 -0.88 11.15
N ALA A 121 14.34 -1.82 10.91
CA ALA A 121 14.66 -2.24 9.55
C ALA A 121 13.89 -3.52 9.21
N SER A 122 13.23 -3.52 8.06
CA SER A 122 12.58 -4.69 7.47
C SER A 122 13.01 -4.79 6.00
N GLY A 123 13.98 -5.65 5.72
CA GLY A 123 14.53 -5.82 4.37
C GLY A 123 15.13 -4.53 3.80
N LYS A 124 14.47 -3.91 2.81
CA LYS A 124 14.92 -2.68 2.13
C LYS A 124 14.35 -1.39 2.72
N ILE A 125 13.51 -1.49 3.76
CA ILE A 125 12.81 -0.35 4.35
C ILE A 125 13.34 -0.12 5.76
N VAL A 126 13.73 1.12 6.06
CA VAL A 126 14.14 1.54 7.40
C VAL A 126 13.14 2.58 7.91
N PHE A 127 12.47 2.27 9.02
CA PHE A 127 11.62 3.20 9.75
C PHE A 127 12.42 3.83 10.88
N LEU A 128 12.43 5.15 10.94
CA LEU A 128 13.13 5.95 11.94
C LEU A 128 12.11 6.80 12.67
N ASN A 129 11.83 6.43 13.92
CA ASN A 129 10.95 7.18 14.82
C ASN A 129 11.79 7.79 15.94
N ALA A 130 11.86 9.12 15.99
CA ALA A 130 12.58 9.85 17.04
C ALA A 130 11.59 10.43 18.04
N GLU A 131 11.83 10.22 19.34
CA GLU A 131 11.06 10.87 20.39
C GLU A 131 11.09 12.40 20.21
N GLY A 132 9.90 13.00 20.07
CA GLY A 132 9.73 14.44 19.86
C GLY A 132 9.53 14.89 18.41
N LEU A 133 9.66 13.99 17.41
CA LEU A 133 9.24 14.26 16.04
C LEU A 133 7.77 13.85 15.82
N ARG A 134 7.05 14.62 15.00
CA ARG A 134 5.66 14.32 14.62
C ARG A 134 5.53 13.25 13.53
N ALA A 135 6.64 12.87 12.90
CA ALA A 135 6.65 11.98 11.75
C ALA A 135 7.78 10.93 11.86
N THR A 136 7.52 9.76 11.31
CA THR A 136 8.48 8.67 11.08
C THR A 136 9.08 8.82 9.69
N CYS A 137 10.40 8.77 9.59
CA CYS A 137 11.09 8.75 8.29
C CYS A 137 11.16 7.32 7.77
N VAL A 138 10.77 7.10 6.52
CA VAL A 138 10.85 5.81 5.83
C VAL A 138 11.90 5.90 4.73
N VAL A 139 13.01 5.19 4.90
CA VAL A 139 14.09 5.09 3.89
C VAL A 139 13.77 3.95 2.94
N HIS A 140 13.62 4.27 1.67
CA HIS A 140 13.56 3.27 0.62
C HIS A 140 14.99 3.04 0.11
N ALA A 141 15.61 1.92 0.50
CA ALA A 141 16.92 1.55 -0.01
C ALA A 141 16.81 1.25 -1.52
N ALA A 142 17.28 2.19 -2.35
CA ALA A 142 17.28 2.03 -3.79
C ALA A 142 18.23 0.86 -4.19
N GLY A 143 17.67 -0.26 -4.64
CA GLY A 143 17.82 -0.54 -6.06
C GLY A 143 16.71 0.27 -6.75
N GLU A 144 16.85 0.58 -8.05
CA GLU A 144 15.79 1.21 -8.87
C GLU A 144 14.41 0.99 -8.23
N PRO A 145 13.64 2.07 -7.91
CA PRO A 145 12.40 1.96 -7.12
C PRO A 145 11.65 0.78 -7.69
N PRO A 146 11.56 -0.36 -6.98
CA PRO A 146 11.67 -1.70 -7.58
C PRO A 146 11.15 -1.58 -8.99
N ARG A 147 12.03 -1.52 -10.02
CA ARG A 147 11.56 -1.67 -11.40
C ARG A 147 10.68 -2.88 -11.27
N PRO A 148 9.33 -2.74 -11.36
CA PRO A 148 8.39 -3.64 -10.71
C PRO A 148 8.98 -4.98 -11.01
N GLU A 149 9.42 -5.72 -9.98
CA GLU A 149 10.12 -6.99 -10.18
C GLU A 149 9.41 -7.58 -11.38
N PRO A 150 10.04 -7.90 -12.53
CA PRO A 150 9.33 -8.72 -13.50
C PRO A 150 8.87 -9.84 -12.60
N ALA A 151 7.56 -9.92 -12.33
CA ALA A 151 7.24 -10.44 -11.03
C ALA A 151 7.66 -11.91 -11.03
N PRO A 152 7.38 -12.69 -10.00
CA PRO A 152 6.98 -14.06 -10.31
C PRO A 152 5.97 -14.02 -11.48
N THR A 153 6.44 -14.02 -12.74
CA THR A 153 5.76 -13.58 -13.97
C THR A 153 4.46 -12.81 -13.68
N THR A 154 4.43 -11.47 -13.58
CA THR A 154 3.26 -10.70 -13.05
C THR A 154 1.99 -10.77 -13.89
N GLN A 155 2.05 -11.37 -15.08
CA GLN A 155 0.90 -11.45 -15.97
C GLN A 155 -0.38 -12.03 -15.32
N PRO A 156 -0.36 -12.96 -14.33
CA PRO A 156 -1.56 -13.39 -13.64
C PRO A 156 -2.18 -12.26 -12.81
N ALA A 157 -1.40 -11.61 -11.92
CA ALA A 157 -1.97 -10.67 -10.93
C ALA A 157 -2.48 -9.38 -11.58
N GLU A 158 -1.77 -8.82 -12.56
CA GLU A 158 -2.23 -7.64 -13.30
C GLU A 158 -3.50 -7.91 -14.11
N ALA A 159 -3.59 -9.07 -14.77
CA ALA A 159 -4.80 -9.48 -15.49
C ALA A 159 -5.99 -9.69 -14.54
N GLY A 160 -5.74 -10.16 -13.31
CA GLY A 160 -6.78 -10.30 -12.29
C GLY A 160 -7.28 -8.96 -11.78
N VAL A 161 -6.37 -8.00 -11.55
CA VAL A 161 -6.72 -6.62 -11.19
C VAL A 161 -7.49 -5.93 -12.31
N GLU A 162 -7.08 -6.10 -13.56
CA GLU A 162 -7.81 -5.56 -14.72
C GLU A 162 -9.21 -6.19 -14.82
N GLN A 163 -9.33 -7.51 -14.60
CA GLN A 163 -10.60 -8.19 -14.60
C GLN A 163 -11.53 -7.68 -13.47
N ALA A 164 -10.98 -7.40 -12.29
CA ALA A 164 -11.74 -6.80 -11.19
C ALA A 164 -12.26 -5.39 -11.55
N ARG A 165 -11.47 -4.57 -12.25
CA ARG A 165 -11.93 -3.26 -12.76
C ARG A 165 -13.04 -3.40 -13.79
N LYS A 166 -12.94 -4.38 -14.70
CA LYS A 166 -13.99 -4.68 -15.69
C LYS A 166 -15.27 -5.14 -15.02
N LEU A 167 -15.16 -5.98 -13.99
CA LEU A 167 -16.31 -6.41 -13.18
C LEU A 167 -16.99 -5.21 -12.53
N TRP A 168 -16.24 -4.36 -11.83
CA TRP A 168 -16.82 -3.16 -11.22
C TRP A 168 -17.51 -2.26 -12.24
N ALA A 169 -16.89 -2.04 -13.40
CA ALA A 169 -17.50 -1.23 -14.45
C ALA A 169 -18.83 -1.81 -14.95
N ALA A 170 -18.97 -3.14 -15.00
CA ALA A 170 -20.21 -3.82 -15.36
C ALA A 170 -21.26 -3.71 -14.25
N VAL A 171 -20.86 -3.95 -12.98
CA VAL A 171 -21.72 -3.79 -11.79
C VAL A 171 -22.24 -2.35 -11.72
N ALA A 172 -21.37 -1.35 -11.79
CA ALA A 172 -21.74 0.06 -11.70
C ALA A 172 -22.68 0.52 -12.83
N LYS A 173 -22.65 -0.16 -13.99
CA LYS A 173 -23.56 0.10 -15.12
C LYS A 173 -24.85 -0.71 -15.06
N GLY A 174 -24.97 -1.64 -14.11
CA GLY A 174 -26.04 -2.64 -14.11
C GLY A 174 -26.07 -3.44 -15.42
N ASP A 175 -24.90 -3.82 -15.92
CA ASP A 175 -24.72 -4.57 -17.18
C ASP A 175 -24.50 -6.05 -16.88
N THR A 176 -25.61 -6.75 -16.62
CA THR A 176 -25.60 -8.17 -16.23
C THR A 176 -25.07 -9.08 -17.34
N GLN A 177 -25.23 -8.70 -18.61
CA GLN A 177 -24.67 -9.42 -19.76
C GLN A 177 -23.13 -9.36 -19.76
N ALA A 178 -22.55 -8.20 -19.44
CA ALA A 178 -21.10 -8.07 -19.28
C ALA A 178 -20.60 -8.80 -18.03
N MET A 179 -21.37 -8.80 -16.93
CA MET A 179 -21.01 -9.48 -15.68
C MET A 179 -20.94 -11.00 -15.86
N GLU A 180 -21.92 -11.61 -16.50
CA GLU A 180 -22.09 -13.06 -16.60
C GLU A 180 -20.81 -13.85 -16.93
N PRO A 181 -20.09 -13.56 -18.02
CA PRO A 181 -18.88 -14.31 -18.34
C PRO A 181 -17.83 -14.19 -17.23
N MET A 182 -17.81 -13.11 -16.44
CA MET A 182 -16.80 -12.89 -15.39
C MET A 182 -16.99 -13.77 -14.17
N TYR A 183 -18.12 -14.46 -14.02
CA TYR A 183 -18.39 -15.36 -12.89
C TYR A 183 -17.93 -16.78 -13.17
N ALA A 184 -17.48 -17.48 -12.12
CA ALA A 184 -17.25 -18.93 -12.19
C ALA A 184 -18.59 -19.67 -12.34
N GLU A 185 -18.56 -20.93 -12.79
CA GLU A 185 -19.77 -21.75 -12.92
C GLU A 185 -20.49 -21.90 -11.57
N LYS A 186 -19.73 -22.01 -10.48
CA LYS A 186 -20.20 -22.04 -9.10
C LYS A 186 -19.53 -20.93 -8.32
N VAL A 187 -20.33 -20.16 -7.59
CA VAL A 187 -19.90 -18.99 -6.82
C VAL A 187 -20.36 -19.19 -5.39
N LEU A 188 -19.45 -19.03 -4.43
CA LEU A 188 -19.79 -19.03 -3.02
C LEU A 188 -20.34 -17.65 -2.64
N ILE A 189 -21.62 -17.60 -2.33
CA ILE A 189 -22.27 -16.40 -1.81
C ILE A 189 -22.18 -16.44 -0.28
N LYS A 190 -21.53 -15.44 0.30
CA LYS A 190 -21.27 -15.39 1.74
C LYS A 190 -22.51 -15.00 2.53
N ALA A 191 -22.59 -15.54 3.75
CA ALA A 191 -23.61 -15.19 4.73
C ALA A 191 -23.75 -13.66 4.87
N GLY A 192 -24.98 -13.21 5.07
CA GLY A 192 -25.36 -11.81 5.11
C GLY A 192 -25.55 -11.17 3.75
N SER A 193 -25.27 -11.84 2.61
CA SER A 193 -25.54 -11.23 1.31
C SER A 193 -27.05 -11.08 1.03
N GLU A 194 -27.44 -9.99 0.40
CA GLU A 194 -28.77 -9.80 -0.20
C GLU A 194 -29.07 -10.82 -1.29
N LEU A 195 -28.07 -11.29 -2.04
CA LEU A 195 -28.28 -12.31 -3.07
C LEU A 195 -28.86 -13.63 -2.52
N LEU A 196 -28.79 -13.83 -1.20
CA LEU A 196 -29.37 -14.99 -0.51
C LEU A 196 -30.86 -14.83 -0.19
N TRP A 197 -31.50 -13.68 -0.46
CA TRP A 197 -32.94 -13.56 -0.32
C TRP A 197 -33.67 -14.59 -1.19
N LYS A 198 -34.77 -15.12 -0.66
CA LYS A 198 -35.52 -16.24 -1.27
C LYS A 198 -35.93 -15.96 -2.72
N GLU A 199 -36.32 -14.72 -3.01
CA GLU A 199 -36.76 -14.26 -4.33
C GLU A 199 -35.68 -14.34 -5.42
N HIS A 200 -34.40 -14.47 -5.05
CA HIS A 200 -33.31 -14.64 -6.00
C HIS A 200 -32.98 -16.11 -6.30
N GLY A 201 -33.53 -17.06 -5.53
CA GLY A 201 -33.44 -18.50 -5.83
C GLY A 201 -32.05 -19.13 -5.70
N ILE A 202 -31.10 -18.45 -5.06
CA ILE A 202 -29.77 -18.99 -4.69
C ILE A 202 -29.88 -19.83 -3.43
N SER A 203 -30.51 -19.29 -2.39
CA SER A 203 -30.87 -20.02 -1.17
C SER A 203 -32.34 -20.43 -1.25
N GLU A 204 -32.63 -21.74 -1.24
CA GLU A 204 -34.01 -22.25 -1.35
C GLU A 204 -34.91 -21.77 -0.21
N SER A 205 -34.35 -21.62 0.99
CA SER A 205 -35.05 -21.13 2.18
C SER A 205 -35.03 -19.60 2.29
N GLY A 206 -34.14 -18.91 1.60
CA GLY A 206 -33.84 -17.50 1.85
C GLY A 206 -33.00 -17.25 3.10
N ASP A 207 -32.43 -18.30 3.71
CA ASP A 207 -31.60 -18.17 4.91
C ASP A 207 -30.29 -17.43 4.57
N ARG A 208 -30.14 -16.21 5.11
CA ARG A 208 -28.95 -15.36 4.97
C ARG A 208 -27.88 -15.64 6.03
N SER A 209 -28.16 -16.49 7.04
CA SER A 209 -27.21 -16.76 8.14
C SER A 209 -26.06 -17.70 7.76
N LYS A 210 -26.13 -18.31 6.57
CA LYS A 210 -25.17 -19.31 6.09
C LYS A 210 -24.72 -18.96 4.69
N ASP A 211 -23.52 -19.40 4.36
CA ASP A 211 -23.04 -19.35 2.98
C ASP A 211 -23.88 -20.29 2.10
N ALA A 212 -24.04 -19.92 0.83
CA ALA A 212 -24.67 -20.77 -0.18
C ALA A 212 -23.85 -20.79 -1.47
N VAL A 213 -24.02 -21.83 -2.29
CA VAL A 213 -23.37 -21.90 -3.61
C VAL A 213 -24.40 -21.64 -4.69
N GLY A 214 -24.21 -20.56 -5.43
CA GLY A 214 -25.01 -20.19 -6.60
C GLY A 214 -24.34 -20.62 -7.90
N GLY A 215 -25.13 -21.13 -8.84
CA GLY A 215 -24.67 -21.26 -10.23
C GLY A 215 -24.57 -19.88 -10.89
N ARG A 216 -23.60 -19.68 -11.80
CA ARG A 216 -23.37 -18.42 -12.55
C ARG A 216 -24.67 -17.71 -12.93
N GLU A 217 -25.53 -18.38 -13.67
CA GLU A 217 -26.77 -17.81 -14.21
C GLU A 217 -27.72 -17.34 -13.11
N LYS A 218 -27.76 -18.04 -11.96
CA LYS A 218 -28.59 -17.64 -10.81
C LYS A 218 -28.03 -16.39 -10.14
N VAL A 219 -26.71 -16.30 -9.98
CA VAL A 219 -26.05 -15.13 -9.39
C VAL A 219 -26.28 -13.89 -10.25
N VAL A 220 -26.16 -14.02 -11.57
CA VAL A 220 -26.40 -12.90 -12.50
C VAL A 220 -27.86 -12.49 -12.50
N ARG A 221 -28.80 -13.45 -12.49
CA ARG A 221 -30.24 -13.15 -12.36
C ARG A 221 -30.58 -12.47 -11.03
N ALA A 222 -29.91 -12.85 -9.94
CA ALA A 222 -30.09 -12.19 -8.65
C ALA A 222 -29.70 -10.71 -8.74
N HIS A 223 -28.56 -10.40 -9.35
CA HIS A 223 -28.17 -9.00 -9.66
C HIS A 223 -29.17 -8.29 -10.55
N GLU A 224 -29.67 -8.96 -11.59
CA GLU A 224 -30.71 -8.39 -12.45
C GLU A 224 -31.98 -8.02 -11.66
N HIS A 225 -32.44 -8.88 -10.76
CA HIS A 225 -33.57 -8.57 -9.87
C HIS A 225 -33.28 -7.37 -8.96
N LEU A 226 -32.10 -7.29 -8.35
CA LEU A 226 -31.72 -6.13 -7.51
C LEU A 226 -31.71 -4.83 -8.32
N ILE A 227 -31.10 -4.84 -9.51
CA ILE A 227 -31.03 -3.69 -10.42
C ILE A 227 -32.44 -3.26 -10.85
N GLN A 228 -33.32 -4.21 -11.17
CA GLN A 228 -34.70 -3.93 -11.55
C GLN A 228 -35.52 -3.38 -10.38
N GLY A 229 -35.35 -3.94 -9.17
CA GLY A 229 -36.04 -3.49 -7.96
C GLY A 229 -35.70 -2.05 -7.58
N VAL A 230 -34.43 -1.64 -7.74
CA VAL A 230 -33.98 -0.26 -7.50
C VAL A 230 -34.27 0.66 -8.69
N GLY A 231 -34.29 0.09 -9.90
CA GLY A 231 -34.33 0.79 -11.18
C GLY A 231 -32.93 1.13 -11.69
N LYS A 232 -32.63 0.75 -12.94
CA LYS A 232 -31.28 0.87 -13.54
C LYS A 232 -30.69 2.28 -13.48
N ALA A 233 -31.49 3.32 -13.70
CA ALA A 233 -31.01 4.71 -13.63
C ALA A 233 -30.52 5.08 -12.22
N ARG A 234 -31.29 4.72 -11.19
CA ARG A 234 -30.94 4.94 -9.79
C ARG A 234 -29.75 4.08 -9.37
N TRP A 235 -29.71 2.83 -9.82
CA TRP A 235 -28.57 1.94 -9.62
C TRP A 235 -27.28 2.56 -10.14
N VAL A 236 -27.27 3.01 -11.40
CA VAL A 236 -26.11 3.67 -12.00
C VAL A 236 -25.75 4.92 -11.20
N GLN A 237 -26.71 5.73 -10.78
CA GLN A 237 -26.43 6.92 -9.96
C GLN A 237 -25.71 6.56 -8.66
N ILE A 238 -26.17 5.51 -7.96
CA ILE A 238 -25.56 5.02 -6.71
C ILE A 238 -24.13 4.53 -6.97
N PHE A 239 -23.94 3.66 -7.96
CA PHE A 239 -22.67 2.93 -8.11
C PHE A 239 -21.65 3.58 -9.04
N SER A 240 -22.05 4.51 -9.92
CA SER A 240 -21.13 5.26 -10.78
C SER A 240 -20.60 6.55 -10.14
N GLY A 241 -21.20 6.99 -9.02
CA GLY A 241 -20.70 8.10 -8.21
C GLY A 241 -20.72 9.44 -8.94
N GLN A 242 -21.90 9.91 -9.38
CA GLN A 242 -22.03 11.18 -10.10
C GLN A 242 -21.59 12.42 -9.29
N GLU A 243 -21.53 12.33 -7.95
CA GLU A 243 -21.04 13.41 -7.08
C GLU A 243 -19.63 13.12 -6.51
N GLU A 244 -19.34 11.87 -6.13
CA GLU A 244 -17.98 11.39 -5.85
C GLU A 244 -17.82 9.95 -6.37
N PRO A 245 -16.79 9.66 -7.20
CA PRO A 245 -16.57 8.30 -7.70
C PRO A 245 -16.28 7.35 -6.54
N ILE A 246 -17.03 6.25 -6.47
CA ILE A 246 -16.77 5.17 -5.50
C ILE A 246 -15.31 4.74 -5.65
N ARG A 247 -14.54 4.93 -4.59
CA ARG A 247 -13.15 4.48 -4.54
C ARG A 247 -13.14 2.96 -4.46
N LEU A 248 -12.26 2.32 -5.21
CA LEU A 248 -12.12 0.86 -5.21
C LEU A 248 -10.82 0.46 -4.55
N THR A 249 -10.91 -0.48 -3.62
CA THR A 249 -9.78 -1.21 -3.09
C THR A 249 -9.68 -2.53 -3.86
N ILE A 250 -8.58 -2.70 -4.61
CA ILE A 250 -8.27 -3.96 -5.29
C ILE A 250 -6.95 -4.47 -4.73
N THR A 251 -6.98 -5.60 -4.03
CA THR A 251 -5.80 -6.21 -3.43
C THR A 251 -5.58 -7.61 -3.96
N VAL A 252 -4.33 -8.07 -3.88
CA VAL A 252 -3.98 -9.47 -4.15
C VAL A 252 -3.74 -10.13 -2.80
N ALA A 253 -4.48 -11.19 -2.49
CA ALA A 253 -4.35 -11.92 -1.24
C ALA A 253 -2.92 -12.42 -1.07
N THR A 254 -2.31 -12.05 0.05
CA THR A 254 -0.89 -12.37 0.34
C THR A 254 -0.75 -13.70 1.09
N LYS A 255 -1.85 -14.15 1.73
CA LYS A 255 -1.96 -15.40 2.47
C LYS A 255 -3.36 -16.00 2.33
N ASP A 256 -3.47 -17.29 2.65
CA ASP A 256 -4.76 -17.96 2.71
C ASP A 256 -5.62 -17.41 3.87
N GLY A 257 -6.92 -17.44 3.69
CA GLY A 257 -7.88 -16.97 4.69
C GLY A 257 -8.03 -15.45 4.79
N GLU A 258 -7.41 -14.68 3.90
CA GLU A 258 -7.52 -13.22 3.89
C GLU A 258 -8.95 -12.80 3.52
N THR A 259 -9.60 -11.97 4.35
CA THR A 259 -11.04 -11.61 4.25
C THR A 259 -12.01 -12.76 4.53
N PHE A 260 -11.88 -13.90 3.85
CA PHE A 260 -12.66 -15.12 4.11
C PHE A 260 -11.76 -16.35 4.16
N LYS A 261 -12.15 -17.37 4.93
CA LYS A 261 -11.39 -18.63 5.05
C LYS A 261 -11.13 -19.34 3.70
N GLU A 262 -11.99 -19.12 2.70
CA GLU A 262 -11.89 -19.75 1.38
C GLU A 262 -10.96 -19.01 0.40
N VAL A 263 -10.52 -17.80 0.76
CA VAL A 263 -9.56 -17.01 -0.03
C VAL A 263 -8.19 -17.69 0.02
N ARG A 264 -7.55 -17.74 -1.14
CA ARG A 264 -6.22 -18.33 -1.33
C ARG A 264 -5.22 -17.24 -1.66
N LYS A 265 -3.97 -17.45 -1.27
CA LYS A 265 -2.86 -16.61 -1.73
C LYS A 265 -2.89 -16.48 -3.26
N GLY A 266 -2.83 -15.24 -3.74
CA GLY A 266 -2.88 -14.89 -5.16
C GLY A 266 -4.27 -14.62 -5.71
N ASP A 267 -5.35 -14.86 -4.96
CA ASP A 267 -6.69 -14.38 -5.35
C ASP A 267 -6.73 -12.84 -5.37
N VAL A 268 -7.57 -12.28 -6.23
CA VAL A 268 -7.79 -10.83 -6.29
C VAL A 268 -9.07 -10.48 -5.55
N ILE A 269 -8.99 -9.56 -4.60
CA ILE A 269 -10.11 -9.09 -3.78
C ILE A 269 -10.48 -7.69 -4.25
N LEU A 270 -11.74 -7.48 -4.61
CA LEU A 270 -12.33 -6.20 -4.98
C LEU A 270 -13.33 -5.77 -3.89
N LYS A 271 -13.18 -4.55 -3.37
CA LYS A 271 -14.11 -3.92 -2.43
C LYS A 271 -14.34 -2.43 -2.77
N PRO A 272 -15.56 -1.91 -2.65
CA PRO A 272 -15.82 -0.46 -2.60
C PRO A 272 -15.31 0.12 -1.28
N ALA A 273 -14.70 1.31 -1.33
CA ALA A 273 -14.20 2.03 -0.17
C ALA A 273 -15.24 3.08 0.32
N PRO A 274 -15.20 3.45 1.62
CA PRO A 274 -14.25 3.02 2.64
C PRO A 274 -14.56 1.61 3.15
N ASP A 275 -13.57 0.70 3.07
CA ASP A 275 -13.54 -0.72 3.49
C ASP A 275 -14.87 -1.30 4.00
N SER A 276 -15.89 -1.31 3.14
CA SER A 276 -17.17 -1.89 3.48
C SER A 276 -17.03 -3.39 3.30
N ASP A 277 -17.24 -4.14 4.37
CA ASP A 277 -17.35 -5.60 4.32
C ASP A 277 -18.74 -6.04 3.79
N GLU A 278 -19.52 -5.11 3.26
CA GLU A 278 -20.86 -5.35 2.71
C GLU A 278 -20.78 -5.75 1.24
N MET A 279 -19.79 -5.23 0.49
CA MET A 279 -19.57 -5.57 -0.93
C MET A 279 -18.15 -6.06 -1.20
N ILE A 280 -18.01 -7.36 -1.46
CA ILE A 280 -16.72 -8.01 -1.69
C ILE A 280 -16.86 -9.00 -2.85
N TRP A 281 -15.96 -8.90 -3.83
CA TRP A 281 -15.78 -9.92 -4.87
C TRP A 281 -14.38 -10.50 -4.79
N VAL A 282 -14.29 -11.83 -4.78
CA VAL A 282 -13.01 -12.54 -4.88
C VAL A 282 -12.91 -13.20 -6.24
N LEU A 283 -11.90 -12.81 -7.01
CA LEU A 283 -11.58 -13.36 -8.31
C LEU A 283 -10.43 -14.35 -8.17
N ARG A 284 -10.57 -15.48 -8.85
CA ARG A 284 -9.56 -16.54 -8.92
C ARG A 284 -9.36 -16.98 -10.36
N LYS A 285 -8.13 -17.37 -10.69
CA LYS A 285 -7.79 -17.95 -11.98
C LYS A 285 -8.38 -19.36 -12.10
N ASP A 286 -9.18 -19.60 -13.14
CA ASP A 286 -9.71 -20.93 -13.47
C ASP A 286 -8.65 -21.82 -14.14
N GLN A 287 -8.99 -23.08 -14.41
CA GLN A 287 -8.09 -24.05 -15.05
C GLN A 287 -7.67 -23.64 -16.48
N GLN A 288 -8.45 -22.78 -17.13
CA GLN A 288 -8.16 -22.22 -18.47
C GLN A 288 -7.36 -20.92 -18.37
N GLY A 289 -6.97 -20.52 -17.17
CA GLY A 289 -6.18 -19.31 -16.94
C GLY A 289 -6.99 -18.01 -16.89
N ARG A 290 -8.33 -18.08 -16.86
CA ARG A 290 -9.20 -16.90 -16.85
C ARG A 290 -9.56 -16.49 -15.43
N TRP A 291 -9.57 -15.20 -15.14
CA TRP A 291 -10.00 -14.67 -13.86
C TRP A 291 -11.51 -14.67 -13.75
N ARG A 292 -12.04 -15.33 -12.72
CA ARG A 292 -13.48 -15.48 -12.50
C ARG A 292 -13.83 -15.18 -11.06
N VAL A 293 -14.99 -14.57 -10.82
CA VAL A 293 -15.54 -14.41 -9.47
C VAL A 293 -15.91 -15.79 -8.91
N VAL A 294 -15.32 -16.15 -7.78
CA VAL A 294 -15.55 -17.43 -7.08
C VAL A 294 -16.20 -17.25 -5.72
N ILE A 295 -16.09 -16.06 -5.12
CA ILE A 295 -16.75 -15.71 -3.86
C ILE A 295 -17.33 -14.31 -4.02
N GLU A 296 -18.53 -14.11 -3.51
CA GLU A 296 -19.18 -12.80 -3.47
C GLU A 296 -19.89 -12.60 -2.12
N LYS A 297 -19.79 -11.38 -1.61
CA LYS A 297 -20.68 -10.85 -0.59
C LYS A 297 -21.22 -9.53 -1.13
N PHE A 298 -22.53 -9.38 -1.14
CA PHE A 298 -23.19 -8.16 -1.59
C PHE A 298 -24.34 -7.86 -0.62
N ASP A 299 -24.23 -6.78 0.11
CA ASP A 299 -25.17 -6.28 1.13
C ASP A 299 -25.17 -4.75 0.97
N ILE A 300 -26.32 -4.12 0.79
CA ILE A 300 -26.45 -2.68 0.46
C ILE A 300 -27.58 -2.01 1.23
#